data_AF-A0A3D1CPV0-F1
#
_entry.id   AF-A0A3D1CPV0-F1
#
_cell.length_a   1.000
_cell.length_b   1.000
_cell.length_c   1.000
_cell.angle_alpha   90.00
_cell.angle_beta   90.00
_cell.angle_gamma   90.00
#
_symmetry.space_group_name_H-M   'P 1'
#
loop_
_entity.id
_entity.type
_entity.pdbx_description
1 polymer ?
#
loop_
_entity_poly.entity_id
_entity_poly.type
_entity_poly.pdbx_seq_one_letter_code
_entity_poly.pdbx_strand_id
1 'polypeptide(L)'
;MTTSPATLSVRNTYFSSAFWTCAFSLLLLSTSFLLVLYLLHEPTMTNELLVILGLVWCTLAPITLVMFRSTYIIRHDYQMAQLIDMYANLHESTRLAGFLNAYHQHQRRPTSFTLADCLSWVNKYVKVLDVVSATHYLTELENDGDILVDRPADGNLVITLTQQFHKQLNFANRHIRQ
;
A
#
# COMPACT_ATOMS: atom_id res chain seq x y z
N MET A 1 8.78 -17.87 -12.05
CA MET A 1 8.56 -17.04 -10.83
C MET A 1 7.84 -17.89 -9.80
N THR A 2 8.54 -18.33 -8.77
CA THR A 2 7.95 -19.03 -7.61
C THR A 2 7.59 -17.98 -6.57
N THR A 3 6.30 -17.70 -6.40
CA THR A 3 5.80 -16.82 -5.33
C THR A 3 6.16 -17.44 -3.98
N SER A 4 6.77 -16.66 -3.09
CA SER A 4 7.13 -17.18 -1.77
C SER A 4 5.87 -17.58 -0.98
N PRO A 5 5.93 -18.61 -0.12
CA PRO A 5 4.78 -19.01 0.70
C PRO A 5 4.27 -17.87 1.60
N ALA A 6 5.14 -16.93 1.97
CA ALA A 6 4.76 -15.73 2.72
C ALA A 6 3.91 -14.76 1.88
N THR A 7 4.24 -14.56 0.60
CA THR A 7 3.45 -13.67 -0.28
C THR A 7 2.08 -14.26 -0.60
N LEU A 8 1.99 -15.58 -0.76
CA LEU A 8 0.73 -16.32 -0.91
C LEU A 8 -0.19 -16.18 0.32
N SER A 9 0.38 -16.28 1.53
CA SER A 9 -0.37 -16.09 2.77
C SER A 9 -0.96 -14.68 2.87
N VAL A 10 -0.14 -13.65 2.68
CA VAL A 10 -0.58 -12.24 2.74
C VAL A 10 -1.65 -11.95 1.68
N ARG A 11 -1.50 -12.52 0.47
CA ARG A 11 -2.50 -12.42 -0.60
C ARG A 11 -3.85 -12.97 -0.19
N ASN A 12 -3.89 -14.18 0.36
CA ASN A 12 -5.14 -14.83 0.76
C ASN A 12 -5.82 -14.07 1.90
N THR A 13 -5.04 -13.58 2.87
CA THR A 13 -5.55 -12.72 3.95
C THR A 13 -6.15 -11.42 3.41
N TYR A 14 -5.51 -10.77 2.44
CA TYR A 14 -6.04 -9.57 1.79
C TYR A 14 -7.37 -9.83 1.09
N PHE A 15 -7.45 -10.84 0.23
CA PHE A 15 -8.67 -11.15 -0.51
C PHE A 15 -9.82 -11.54 0.42
N SER A 16 -9.54 -12.32 1.47
CA SER A 16 -10.55 -12.66 2.47
C SER A 16 -11.06 -11.42 3.19
N SER A 17 -10.17 -10.55 3.68
CA SER A 17 -10.55 -9.32 4.36
C SER A 17 -11.34 -8.36 3.45
N ALA A 18 -10.93 -8.23 2.19
CA ALA A 18 -11.62 -7.42 1.19
C ALA A 18 -13.01 -7.96 0.87
N PHE A 19 -13.15 -9.28 0.73
CA PHE A 19 -14.44 -9.94 0.52
C PHE A 19 -15.40 -9.66 1.67
N TRP A 20 -14.97 -9.87 2.92
CA TRP A 20 -15.81 -9.62 4.09
C TRP A 20 -16.17 -8.15 4.23
N THR A 21 -15.22 -7.24 4.03
CA THR A 21 -15.49 -5.78 4.07
C THR A 21 -16.54 -5.38 3.03
N CYS A 22 -16.49 -5.97 1.83
CA CYS A 22 -17.49 -5.74 0.78
C CYS A 22 -18.86 -6.31 1.17
N ALA A 23 -18.91 -7.54 1.68
CA ALA A 23 -20.14 -8.18 2.13
C ALA A 23 -20.84 -7.39 3.25
N PHE A 24 -20.10 -6.96 4.27
CA PHE A 24 -20.65 -6.14 5.35
C PHE A 24 -21.08 -4.75 4.87
N SER A 25 -20.32 -4.11 3.97
CA SER A 25 -20.72 -2.85 3.35
C SER A 25 -22.02 -2.99 2.54
N LEU A 26 -22.17 -4.08 1.78
CA LEU A 26 -23.39 -4.36 1.01
C LEU A 26 -24.59 -4.63 1.93
N LEU A 27 -24.40 -5.34 3.05
CA LEU A 27 -25.44 -5.53 4.06
C LEU A 27 -25.85 -4.21 4.73
N LEU A 28 -24.90 -3.33 5.02
CA LEU A 28 -25.19 -2.01 5.58
C LEU A 28 -25.97 -1.16 4.56
N LEU A 29 -25.58 -1.18 3.28
CA LEU A 29 -26.29 -0.46 2.22
C LEU A 29 -27.69 -1.03 1.96
N SER A 30 -27.86 -2.34 1.97
CA SER A 30 -29.17 -2.98 1.76
C SER A 30 -30.13 -2.68 2.91
N THR A 31 -29.66 -2.71 4.15
CA THR A 31 -30.46 -2.35 5.33
C THR A 31 -30.79 -0.86 5.35
N SER A 32 -29.86 0.01 4.91
CA SER A 32 -30.13 1.44 4.69
C SER A 32 -31.22 1.66 3.65
N PHE A 33 -31.14 0.95 2.52
CA PHE A 33 -32.08 1.07 1.42
C PHE A 33 -33.48 0.57 1.81
N LEU A 34 -33.57 -0.56 2.52
CA LEU A 34 -34.84 -1.07 3.06
C LEU A 34 -35.46 -0.09 4.05
N LEU A 35 -34.66 0.49 4.95
CA LEU A 35 -35.12 1.52 5.89
C LEU A 35 -35.73 2.72 5.13
N VAL A 36 -35.05 3.20 4.07
CA VAL A 36 -35.53 4.32 3.25
C VAL A 36 -36.83 3.96 2.52
N LEU A 37 -36.91 2.80 1.86
CA LEU A 37 -38.12 2.36 1.19
C LEU A 37 -39.30 2.20 2.16
N TYR A 38 -39.03 1.70 3.35
CA TYR A 38 -40.06 1.51 4.37
C TYR A 38 -40.57 2.84 4.93
N LEU A 39 -39.68 3.80 5.22
CA LEU A 39 -40.04 5.17 5.60
C LEU A 39 -40.86 5.90 4.52
N LEU A 40 -40.61 5.60 3.24
CA LEU A 40 -41.36 6.15 2.12
C LEU A 40 -42.76 5.53 1.97
N HIS A 41 -42.97 4.28 2.39
CA HIS A 41 -44.21 3.54 2.15
C HIS A 41 -45.17 3.54 3.35
N GLU A 42 -44.66 3.47 4.58
CA GLU A 42 -45.47 3.52 5.80
C GLU A 42 -45.05 4.70 6.69
N PRO A 43 -45.88 5.74 6.82
CA PRO A 43 -45.59 6.89 7.68
C PRO A 43 -45.74 6.56 9.18
N THR A 44 -46.37 5.43 9.51
CA THR A 44 -46.59 4.96 10.89
C THR A 44 -45.60 3.84 11.24
N MET A 45 -44.35 4.21 11.48
CA MET A 45 -43.35 3.29 12.02
C MET A 45 -43.86 2.67 13.34
N THR A 46 -43.88 1.34 13.45
CA THR A 46 -43.95 0.69 14.75
C THR A 46 -42.61 0.90 15.46
N ASN A 47 -42.64 1.47 16.66
CA ASN A 47 -41.43 1.79 17.44
C ASN A 47 -40.48 0.59 17.58
N GLU A 48 -41.00 -0.63 17.57
CA GLU A 48 -40.24 -1.88 17.65
C GLU A 48 -39.31 -2.09 16.45
N LEU A 49 -39.77 -1.80 15.22
CA LEU A 49 -39.00 -2.03 13.99
C LEU A 49 -37.84 -1.04 13.85
N LEU A 50 -38.05 0.22 14.28
CA LEU A 50 -36.97 1.22 14.39
C LEU A 50 -35.91 0.82 15.41
N VAL A 51 -36.33 0.26 16.55
CA VAL A 51 -35.39 -0.20 17.58
C VAL A 51 -34.56 -1.39 17.07
N ILE A 52 -35.19 -2.35 16.39
CA ILE A 52 -34.47 -3.50 15.80
C ILE A 52 -33.49 -3.03 14.72
N LEU A 53 -33.92 -2.18 13.78
CA LEU A 53 -33.04 -1.64 12.74
C LEU A 53 -31.92 -0.77 13.34
N GLY A 54 -32.21 0.00 14.38
CA GLY A 54 -31.20 0.78 15.12
C GLY A 54 -30.13 -0.12 15.75
N LEU A 55 -30.53 -1.22 16.39
CA LEU A 55 -29.60 -2.20 16.96
C LEU A 55 -28.75 -2.89 15.87
N VAL A 56 -29.36 -3.23 14.72
CA VAL A 56 -28.64 -3.77 13.56
C VAL A 56 -27.61 -2.77 13.03
N TRP A 57 -27.94 -1.49 12.97
CA TRP A 57 -26.99 -0.43 12.60
C TRP A 57 -25.87 -0.24 13.62
N CYS A 58 -26.19 -0.21 14.91
CA CYS A 58 -25.22 -0.07 16.00
C CYS A 58 -24.22 -1.23 16.05
N THR A 59 -24.56 -2.40 15.50
CA THR A 59 -23.66 -3.55 15.42
C THR A 59 -22.90 -3.61 14.08
N LEU A 60 -23.58 -3.45 12.95
CA LEU A 60 -22.96 -3.56 11.62
C LEU A 60 -22.02 -2.40 11.29
N ALA A 61 -22.35 -1.16 11.69
CA ALA A 61 -21.51 0.00 11.38
C ALA A 61 -20.09 -0.09 11.98
N PRO A 62 -19.91 -0.35 13.30
CA PRO A 62 -18.57 -0.48 13.87
C PRO A 62 -17.82 -1.71 13.34
N ILE A 63 -18.50 -2.84 13.11
CA ILE A 63 -17.87 -4.02 12.51
C ILE A 63 -17.33 -3.69 11.11
N THR A 64 -18.12 -3.01 10.29
CA THR A 64 -17.71 -2.59 8.94
C THR A 64 -16.53 -1.63 8.99
N LEU A 65 -16.52 -0.69 9.94
CA LEU A 65 -15.40 0.24 10.14
C LEU A 65 -14.10 -0.49 10.52
N VAL A 66 -14.17 -1.44 11.45
CA VAL A 66 -13.02 -2.26 11.86
C VAL A 66 -12.50 -3.09 10.67
N MET A 67 -13.39 -3.71 9.91
CA MET A 67 -13.04 -4.48 8.71
C MET A 67 -12.40 -3.59 7.65
N PHE A 68 -12.90 -2.37 7.45
CA PHE A 68 -12.32 -1.41 6.50
C PHE A 68 -10.90 -1.03 6.91
N ARG A 69 -10.67 -0.73 8.20
CA ARG A 69 -9.34 -0.41 8.73
C ARG A 69 -8.39 -1.60 8.63
N SER A 70 -8.86 -2.80 8.94
CA SER A 70 -8.09 -4.04 8.80
C SER A 70 -7.68 -4.28 7.35
N THR A 71 -8.64 -4.22 6.42
CA THR A 71 -8.37 -4.37 4.98
C THR A 71 -7.41 -3.31 4.46
N TYR A 72 -7.49 -2.07 4.97
CA TYR A 72 -6.55 -1.01 4.60
C TYR A 72 -5.10 -1.35 5.02
N ILE A 73 -4.91 -1.86 6.25
CA ILE A 73 -3.59 -2.29 6.73
C ILE A 73 -3.08 -3.47 5.90
N ILE A 74 -3.91 -4.50 5.71
CA ILE A 74 -3.53 -5.71 4.95
C ILE A 74 -3.25 -5.38 3.47
N ARG A 75 -3.94 -4.39 2.89
CA ARG A 75 -3.67 -3.89 1.53
C ARG A 75 -2.25 -3.36 1.42
N HIS A 76 -1.83 -2.57 2.41
CA HIS A 76 -0.49 -2.00 2.43
C HIS A 76 0.57 -3.11 2.49
N ASP A 77 0.39 -4.10 3.37
CA ASP A 77 1.30 -5.25 3.51
C ASP A 77 1.34 -6.08 2.22
N TYR A 78 0.19 -6.27 1.57
CA TYR A 78 0.10 -6.96 0.30
C TYR A 78 0.85 -6.23 -0.83
N GLN A 79 0.74 -4.90 -0.90
CA GLN A 79 1.47 -4.09 -1.88
C GLN A 79 2.99 -4.17 -1.67
N MET A 80 3.45 -4.16 -0.41
CA MET A 80 4.88 -4.35 -0.10
C MET A 80 5.35 -5.75 -0.46
N ALA A 81 4.57 -6.78 -0.14
CA ALA A 81 4.90 -8.16 -0.49
C ALA A 81 5.02 -8.35 -2.02
N GLN A 82 4.11 -7.74 -2.80
CA GLN A 82 4.19 -7.73 -4.26
C GLN A 82 5.42 -6.98 -4.78
N LEU A 83 5.76 -5.85 -4.16
CA LEU A 83 6.94 -5.07 -4.53
C LEU A 83 8.22 -5.89 -4.33
N ILE A 84 8.35 -6.52 -3.16
CA ILE A 84 9.51 -7.37 -2.84
C ILE A 84 9.62 -8.53 -3.84
N ASP A 85 8.51 -9.22 -4.13
CA ASP A 85 8.50 -10.34 -5.08
C ASP A 85 8.84 -9.90 -6.51
N MET A 86 8.35 -8.73 -6.93
CA MET A 86 8.63 -8.15 -8.26
C MET A 86 10.11 -7.84 -8.46
N TYR A 87 10.79 -7.36 -7.41
CA TYR A 87 12.21 -6.99 -7.47
C TYR A 87 13.16 -8.05 -6.90
N ALA A 88 12.66 -9.21 -6.45
CA ALA A 88 13.46 -10.25 -5.80
C ALA A 88 14.57 -10.82 -6.70
N ASN A 89 14.30 -10.94 -8.01
CA ASN A 89 15.23 -11.54 -8.98
C ASN A 89 15.95 -10.50 -9.86
N LEU A 90 15.80 -9.21 -9.56
CA LEU A 90 16.43 -8.13 -10.31
C LEU A 90 17.78 -7.74 -9.71
N HIS A 91 18.63 -7.10 -10.52
CA HIS A 91 19.91 -6.59 -10.05
C HIS A 91 19.71 -5.57 -8.92
N GLU A 92 20.63 -5.51 -7.97
CA GLU A 92 20.42 -4.79 -6.70
C GLU A 92 20.23 -3.28 -6.90
N SER A 93 20.86 -2.68 -7.92
CA SER A 93 20.64 -1.28 -8.32
C SER A 93 19.22 -1.03 -8.85
N THR A 94 18.71 -1.92 -9.72
CA THR A 94 17.32 -1.85 -10.21
C THR A 94 16.30 -2.07 -9.09
N ARG A 95 16.61 -2.96 -8.14
CA ARG A 95 15.79 -3.21 -6.95
C ARG A 95 15.75 -1.97 -6.05
N LEU A 96 16.88 -1.32 -5.80
CA LEU A 96 16.94 -0.06 -5.05
C LEU A 96 16.16 1.06 -5.76
N ALA A 97 16.32 1.20 -7.08
CA ALA A 97 15.53 2.14 -7.88
C ALA A 97 14.02 1.87 -7.78
N GLY A 98 13.61 0.60 -7.82
CA GLY A 98 12.23 0.17 -7.57
C GLY A 98 11.70 0.63 -6.21
N PHE A 99 12.48 0.44 -5.14
CA PHE A 99 12.14 0.87 -3.79
C PHE A 99 12.06 2.39 -3.64
N LEU A 100 13.02 3.14 -4.20
CA LEU A 100 13.03 4.60 -4.19
C LEU A 100 11.79 5.17 -4.90
N ASN A 101 11.42 4.62 -6.06
CA ASN A 101 10.22 5.03 -6.77
C ASN A 101 8.94 4.67 -5.99
N ALA A 102 8.88 3.49 -5.38
CA ALA A 102 7.74 3.09 -4.56
C ALA A 102 7.57 4.00 -3.33
N TYR A 103 8.66 4.35 -2.66
CA TYR A 103 8.66 5.29 -1.54
C TYR A 103 8.23 6.69 -1.97
N HIS A 104 8.75 7.20 -3.09
CA HIS A 104 8.34 8.47 -3.67
C HIS A 104 6.83 8.50 -4.00
N GLN A 105 6.26 7.41 -4.53
CA GLN A 105 4.82 7.31 -4.76
C GLN A 105 4.03 7.25 -3.44
N HIS A 106 4.53 6.52 -2.44
CA HIS A 106 3.90 6.40 -1.12
C HIS A 106 3.79 7.75 -0.40
N GLN A 107 4.85 8.56 -0.47
CA GLN A 107 4.91 9.90 0.14
C GLN A 107 4.22 11.00 -0.68
N ARG A 108 3.41 10.65 -1.69
CA ARG A 108 2.73 11.60 -2.59
C ARG A 108 3.67 12.50 -3.40
N ARG A 109 4.78 11.94 -3.89
CA ARG A 109 5.77 12.60 -4.77
C ARG A 109 6.51 13.77 -4.11
N PRO A 110 7.23 13.52 -3.00
CA PRO A 110 8.08 14.54 -2.41
C PRO A 110 9.21 14.90 -3.38
N THR A 111 9.57 16.17 -3.46
CA THR A 111 10.69 16.65 -4.30
C THR A 111 12.02 16.05 -3.86
N SER A 112 12.20 15.84 -2.56
CA SER A 112 13.38 15.20 -1.98
C SER A 112 13.00 14.43 -0.73
N PHE A 113 13.76 13.39 -0.41
CA PHE A 113 13.55 12.58 0.80
C PHE A 113 14.86 11.96 1.27
N THR A 114 14.94 11.58 2.55
CA THR A 114 16.16 10.97 3.08
C THR A 114 16.23 9.49 2.74
N LEU A 115 17.44 8.99 2.46
CA LEU A 115 17.68 7.56 2.28
C LEU A 115 17.31 6.77 3.54
N ALA A 116 17.60 7.33 4.73
CA ALA A 116 17.29 6.70 6.00
C ALA A 116 15.79 6.45 6.15
N ASP A 117 14.94 7.42 5.80
CA ASP A 117 13.49 7.24 5.85
C ASP A 117 13.02 6.16 4.87
N CYS A 118 13.54 6.18 3.63
CA CYS A 118 13.22 5.17 2.63
C CYS A 118 13.62 3.75 3.10
N LEU A 119 14.85 3.59 3.61
CA LEU A 119 15.34 2.30 4.11
C LEU A 119 14.58 1.85 5.35
N SER A 120 14.24 2.76 6.27
CA SER A 120 13.43 2.44 7.45
C SER A 120 12.04 1.94 7.04
N TRP A 121 11.44 2.53 6.00
CA TRP A 121 10.15 2.14 5.47
C TRP A 121 10.20 0.76 4.81
N VAL A 122 11.24 0.45 4.02
CA VAL A 122 11.42 -0.87 3.40
C VAL A 122 11.75 -1.93 4.46
N ASN A 123 12.70 -1.64 5.36
CA ASN A 123 13.19 -2.59 6.35
C ASN A 123 12.19 -2.90 7.46
N LYS A 124 11.10 -2.13 7.58
CA LYS A 124 9.97 -2.45 8.46
C LYS A 124 9.30 -3.78 8.12
N TYR A 125 9.40 -4.25 6.86
CA TYR A 125 8.66 -5.42 6.38
C TYR A 125 9.56 -6.63 6.16
N VAL A 126 10.73 -6.43 5.55
CA VAL A 126 11.77 -7.45 5.38
C VAL A 126 13.09 -6.71 5.42
N LYS A 127 14.12 -7.27 6.07
CA LYS A 127 15.49 -6.71 6.00
C LYS A 127 16.06 -6.99 4.60
N VAL A 128 15.64 -6.19 3.62
CA VAL A 128 15.95 -6.40 2.21
C VAL A 128 17.29 -5.78 1.82
N LEU A 129 17.67 -4.68 2.47
CA LEU A 129 18.84 -3.90 2.07
C LEU A 129 19.64 -3.44 3.27
N ASP A 130 20.92 -3.81 3.29
CA ASP A 130 21.88 -3.30 4.26
C ASP A 130 22.32 -1.89 3.87
N VAL A 131 22.60 -1.03 4.86
CA VAL A 131 22.90 0.39 4.61
C VAL A 131 24.16 0.54 3.75
N VAL A 132 25.15 -0.31 3.95
CA VAL A 132 26.41 -0.32 3.19
C VAL A 132 26.15 -0.66 1.72
N SER A 133 25.39 -1.74 1.46
CA SER A 133 24.99 -2.12 0.09
C SER A 133 24.17 -1.01 -0.57
N ALA A 134 23.23 -0.42 0.17
CA ALA A 134 22.39 0.67 -0.34
C ALA A 134 23.24 1.86 -0.80
N THR A 135 24.26 2.26 -0.04
CA THR A 135 25.15 3.37 -0.42
C THR A 135 26.01 3.09 -1.64
N HIS A 136 26.43 1.84 -1.84
CA HIS A 136 27.18 1.43 -3.03
C HIS A 136 26.32 1.59 -4.30
N TYR A 137 25.10 1.03 -4.30
CA TYR A 137 24.18 1.15 -5.44
C TYR A 137 23.62 2.56 -5.63
N LEU A 138 23.57 3.36 -4.56
CA LEU A 138 23.25 4.78 -4.68
C LEU A 138 24.27 5.51 -5.55
N THR A 139 25.56 5.19 -5.38
CA THR A 139 26.66 5.80 -6.14
C THR A 139 26.58 5.41 -7.61
N GLU A 140 26.19 4.17 -7.91
CA GLU A 140 25.94 3.70 -9.27
C GLU A 140 24.80 4.48 -9.94
N LEU A 141 23.66 4.63 -9.27
CA LEU A 141 22.52 5.42 -9.76
C LEU A 141 22.83 6.92 -9.91
N GLU A 142 23.71 7.46 -9.07
CA GLU A 142 24.19 8.85 -9.18
C GLU A 142 25.10 9.04 -10.40
N ASN A 143 26.02 8.08 -10.64
CA ASN A 143 26.90 8.09 -11.81
C ASN A 143 26.13 7.98 -13.14
N ASP A 144 25.01 7.25 -13.14
CA ASP A 144 24.12 7.12 -14.29
C ASP A 144 23.24 8.38 -14.54
N GLY A 145 23.28 9.35 -13.62
CA GLY A 145 22.50 10.59 -13.68
C GLY A 145 21.02 10.40 -13.34
N ASP A 146 20.66 9.24 -12.79
CA ASP A 146 19.29 8.89 -12.45
C ASP A 146 18.84 9.59 -11.16
N ILE A 147 19.72 9.70 -10.17
CA ILE A 147 19.42 10.36 -8.90
C ILE A 147 20.43 11.45 -8.59
N LEU A 148 19.98 12.48 -7.88
CA LEU A 148 20.84 13.50 -7.28
C LEU A 148 20.91 13.23 -5.79
N VAL A 149 22.14 13.15 -5.25
CA VAL A 149 22.40 12.82 -3.85
C VAL A 149 23.07 14.00 -3.17
N ASP A 150 22.31 14.71 -2.35
CA ASP A 150 22.85 15.75 -1.48
C ASP A 150 23.42 15.10 -0.22
N ARG A 151 24.66 15.47 0.14
CA ARG A 151 25.41 14.96 1.28
C ARG A 151 25.58 16.06 2.33
N PRO A 152 24.54 16.38 3.12
CA PRO A 152 24.64 17.37 4.18
C PRO A 152 25.59 16.91 5.30
N ALA A 153 26.13 17.87 6.06
CA ALA A 153 27.08 17.63 7.15
C ALA A 153 26.51 16.72 8.26
N ASP A 154 25.19 16.61 8.36
CA ASP A 154 24.48 15.77 9.33
C ASP A 154 24.57 14.27 9.02
N GLY A 155 25.15 13.88 7.88
CA GLY A 155 25.35 12.48 7.49
C GLY A 155 24.11 11.79 6.89
N ASN A 156 22.96 12.48 6.86
CA ASN A 156 21.73 11.98 6.23
C ASN A 156 21.75 12.25 4.73
N LEU A 157 21.87 11.20 3.91
CA LEU A 157 21.81 11.33 2.45
C LEU A 157 20.41 11.74 2.00
N VAL A 158 20.31 12.88 1.31
CA VAL A 158 19.06 13.39 0.74
C VAL A 158 19.04 13.05 -0.75
N ILE A 159 17.97 12.37 -1.18
CA ILE A 159 17.80 11.88 -2.54
C ILE A 159 16.75 12.72 -3.24
N THR A 160 17.10 13.20 -4.43
CA THR A 160 16.19 13.83 -5.38
C THR A 160 16.13 12.98 -6.64
N LEU A 161 14.93 12.51 -7.00
CA LEU A 161 14.72 11.71 -8.19
C LEU A 161 14.65 12.61 -9.42
N THR A 162 15.47 12.32 -10.45
CA THR A 162 15.44 13.12 -11.68
C THR A 162 14.31 12.67 -12.61
N GLN A 163 14.00 13.49 -13.63
CA GLN A 163 13.07 13.08 -14.69
C GLN A 163 13.63 11.90 -15.51
N GLN A 164 14.95 11.73 -15.57
CA GLN A 164 15.61 10.65 -16.29
C GLN A 164 15.34 9.30 -15.62
N PHE A 165 15.43 9.24 -14.29
CA PHE A 165 15.08 8.07 -13.50
C PHE A 165 13.65 7.59 -13.77
N HIS A 166 12.68 8.50 -13.82
CA HIS A 166 11.30 8.11 -14.13
C HIS A 166 11.13 7.56 -15.56
N LYS A 167 11.90 8.06 -16.53
CA LYS A 167 11.89 7.52 -17.90
C LYS A 167 12.50 6.12 -17.92
N GLN A 168 13.69 5.94 -17.34
CA GLN A 168 14.39 4.65 -17.34
C GLN A 168 13.62 3.58 -16.58
N LEU A 169 13.05 3.92 -15.42
CA LEU A 169 12.27 2.99 -14.62
C LEU A 169 10.97 2.57 -15.33
N ASN A 170 10.36 3.47 -16.12
CA ASN A 170 9.22 3.10 -16.96
C ASN A 170 9.61 2.16 -18.11
N PHE A 171 10.81 2.30 -18.69
CA PHE A 171 11.33 1.34 -19.65
C PHE A 171 11.60 -0.02 -19.00
N ALA A 172 12.29 -0.05 -17.86
CA ALA A 172 12.54 -1.28 -17.10
C ALA A 172 11.24 -2.01 -16.71
N ASN A 173 10.24 -1.27 -16.21
CA ASN A 173 8.94 -1.83 -15.82
C ASN A 173 8.13 -2.38 -17.00
N ARG A 174 8.33 -1.88 -18.23
CA ARG A 174 7.71 -2.47 -19.43
C ARG A 174 8.33 -3.82 -19.75
N HIS A 175 9.64 -3.95 -19.62
CA HIS A 175 10.34 -5.21 -19.84
C HIS A 175 10.05 -6.26 -18.76
N ILE A 176 9.79 -5.86 -17.51
CA ILE A 176 9.41 -6.78 -16.42
C ILE A 176 7.98 -7.32 -16.59
N ARG A 177 7.10 -6.61 -17.33
CA ARG A 177 5.69 -7.00 -17.53
C ARG A 177 5.42 -7.78 -18.82
N GLN A 178 6.41 -7.92 -19.70
CA GLN A 178 6.35 -8.73 -20.92
C GLN A 178 6.83 -10.16 -20.62
#